data_AF-T1GVS1-F1
#
_entry.id   AF-T1GVS1-F1
#
_cell.length_a   1.000
_cell.length_b   1.000
_cell.length_c   1.000
_cell.angle_alpha   90.00
_cell.angle_beta   90.00
_cell.angle_gamma   90.00
#
_symmetry.space_group_name_H-M   'P 1'
#
loop_
_entity.id
_entity.type
_entity.pdbx_description
1 polymer ?
#
loop_
_entity_poly.entity_id
_entity_poly.type
_entity_poly.pdbx_seq_one_letter_code
_entity_poly.pdbx_strand_id
1 'polypeptide(L)'
;MSAGEILTKACEFDKAGRYLEAVKLYQDGIRKLLDICKSEQDSTKKKHFHVKAKEYVTRAEELQTKLDTIYSKGEVIDRIPIANGSTGNSYKSLFGKYMDNNVKEILIEDTYIREHFQIQNLIMFLELAIKKCKSLKYVKLKTTPADIKSTLEQQQNAFKSIASDLQKRGVVFEAEFSTSMHDREILLGNGYIISIGRGLDMYKPLTNKYSLGMMDYDFRECKETKIDIFKYRICQ
;
A
#
# COMPACT_ATOMS: atom_id res chain seq x y z
N MET A 1 19.14 -3.72 -12.52
CA MET A 1 19.88 -2.96 -11.50
C MET A 1 20.77 -3.89 -10.69
N SER A 2 22.02 -3.49 -10.50
CA SER A 2 23.01 -4.13 -9.62
C SER A 2 22.64 -3.94 -8.14
N ALA A 3 23.28 -4.69 -7.24
CA ALA A 3 23.05 -4.53 -5.79
C ALA A 3 23.38 -3.11 -5.32
N GLY A 4 24.50 -2.54 -5.81
CA GLY A 4 24.91 -1.17 -5.48
C GLY A 4 23.91 -0.11 -5.94
N GLU A 5 23.40 -0.21 -7.17
CA GLU A 5 22.39 0.73 -7.69
C GLU A 5 21.09 0.72 -6.88
N ILE A 6 20.63 -0.47 -6.47
CA ILE A 6 19.42 -0.63 -5.65
C ILE A 6 19.62 0.00 -4.28
N LEU A 7 20.76 -0.27 -3.63
CA LEU A 7 21.07 0.25 -2.29
C LEU A 7 21.29 1.77 -2.30
N THR A 8 21.88 2.33 -3.36
CA THR A 8 21.98 3.79 -3.53
C THR A 8 20.60 4.43 -3.61
N LYS A 9 19.69 3.88 -4.42
CA LYS A 9 18.30 4.35 -4.50
C LYS A 9 17.55 4.21 -3.17
N ALA A 10 17.79 3.13 -2.42
CA ALA A 10 17.22 2.95 -1.09
C ALA A 10 17.60 4.11 -0.16
N CYS A 11 18.88 4.48 -0.14
CA CYS A 11 19.38 5.63 0.64
C CYS A 11 18.80 6.97 0.17
N GLU A 12 18.61 7.17 -1.13
CA GLU A 12 17.97 8.39 -1.66
C GLU A 12 16.52 8.49 -1.20
N PHE A 13 15.78 7.38 -1.21
CA PHE A 13 14.36 7.36 -0.83
C PHE A 13 14.17 7.49 0.69
N ASP A 14 15.06 6.89 1.49
CA ASP A 14 15.09 7.08 2.94
C ASP A 14 15.24 8.58 3.29
N LYS A 15 16.24 9.25 2.71
CA LYS A 15 16.45 10.69 2.89
C LYS A 15 15.28 11.54 2.41
N ALA A 16 14.56 11.08 1.39
CA ALA A 16 13.39 11.78 0.84
C ALA A 16 12.07 11.53 1.62
N GLY A 17 12.12 10.72 2.68
CA GLY A 17 10.95 10.36 3.49
C GLY A 17 10.02 9.34 2.85
N ARG A 18 10.48 8.61 1.82
CA ARG A 18 9.74 7.51 1.14
C ARG A 18 10.11 6.19 1.81
N TYR A 19 9.64 5.99 3.04
CA TYR A 19 10.13 4.92 3.90
C TYR A 19 9.67 3.54 3.45
N LEU A 20 8.43 3.39 2.96
CA LEU A 20 7.92 2.10 2.49
C LEU A 20 8.75 1.58 1.33
N GLU A 21 9.02 2.46 0.37
CA GLU A 21 9.80 2.12 -0.81
C GLU A 21 11.30 1.95 -0.50
N ALA A 22 11.85 2.77 0.40
CA ALA A 22 13.22 2.61 0.88
C ALA A 22 13.43 1.26 1.55
N VAL A 23 12.53 0.84 2.46
CA VAL A 23 12.58 -0.48 3.12
C VAL A 23 12.57 -1.60 2.08
N LYS A 24 11.69 -1.51 1.08
CA LYS A 24 11.65 -2.50 0.00
C LYS A 24 12.96 -2.58 -0.77
N LEU A 25 13.52 -1.44 -1.19
CA LEU A 25 14.79 -1.40 -1.91
C LEU A 25 15.96 -1.88 -1.04
N TYR A 26 15.97 -1.58 0.26
CA TYR A 26 16.95 -2.16 1.17
C TYR A 26 16.85 -3.69 1.19
N GLN A 27 15.65 -4.26 1.38
CA GLN A 27 15.45 -5.71 1.40
C GLN A 27 15.93 -6.38 0.10
N ASP A 28 15.57 -5.83 -1.06
CA ASP A 28 15.97 -6.38 -2.35
C ASP A 28 17.48 -6.22 -2.61
N GLY A 29 18.05 -5.07 -2.24
CA GLY A 29 19.47 -4.77 -2.35
C GLY A 29 20.32 -5.67 -1.46
N ILE A 30 19.92 -5.86 -0.19
CA ILE A 30 20.56 -6.76 0.78
C ILE A 30 20.53 -8.19 0.27
N ARG A 31 19.38 -8.67 -0.23
CA ARG A 31 19.26 -10.03 -0.77
C ARG A 31 20.29 -10.27 -1.87
N LYS A 32 20.37 -9.35 -2.85
CA LYS A 32 21.38 -9.45 -3.92
C LYS A 32 22.81 -9.34 -3.42
N LEU A 33 23.08 -8.47 -2.44
CA LEU A 33 24.41 -8.31 -1.87
C LEU A 33 24.88 -9.57 -1.14
N LEU A 34 23.97 -10.25 -0.41
CA LEU A 34 24.25 -11.52 0.23
C LEU A 34 24.52 -12.64 -0.77
N ASP A 35 23.82 -12.66 -1.91
CA ASP A 35 24.10 -13.64 -2.96
C ASP A 35 25.48 -13.42 -3.62
N ILE A 36 25.87 -12.17 -3.88
CA ILE A 36 27.23 -11.83 -4.32
C ILE A 36 28.27 -12.30 -3.29
N CYS A 37 28.01 -12.05 -2.00
CA CYS A 37 28.88 -12.44 -0.90
C CYS A 37 29.07 -13.97 -0.80
N LYS A 38 28.08 -14.78 -1.19
CA LYS A 38 28.20 -16.25 -1.23
C LYS A 38 29.16 -16.71 -2.33
N SER A 39 29.10 -16.09 -3.51
CA SER A 39 29.94 -16.41 -4.66
C SER A 39 31.35 -15.80 -4.62
N GLU A 40 31.59 -14.84 -3.73
CA GLU A 40 32.88 -14.16 -3.60
C GLU A 40 33.94 -15.06 -2.95
N GLN A 41 35.11 -15.11 -3.60
CA GLN A 41 36.27 -15.91 -3.19
C GLN A 41 37.28 -15.08 -2.37
N ASP A 42 37.35 -13.77 -2.62
CA ASP A 42 38.21 -12.86 -1.87
C ASP A 42 37.68 -12.66 -0.44
N SER A 43 38.42 -13.17 0.55
CA SER A 43 38.07 -13.11 1.98
C SER A 43 37.90 -11.68 2.50
N THR A 44 38.65 -10.72 1.97
CA THR A 44 38.59 -9.31 2.37
C THR A 44 37.33 -8.65 1.82
N LYS A 45 37.04 -8.83 0.54
CA LYS A 45 35.80 -8.32 -0.08
C LYS A 45 34.56 -8.96 0.52
N LYS A 46 34.62 -10.26 0.80
CA LYS A 46 33.54 -11.00 1.47
C LYS A 46 33.23 -10.43 2.85
N LYS A 47 34.25 -10.16 3.67
CA LYS A 47 34.07 -9.47 4.95
C LYS A 47 33.47 -8.07 4.78
N HIS A 48 33.95 -7.30 3.80
CA HIS A 48 33.42 -5.96 3.52
C HIS A 48 31.93 -5.98 3.14
N PHE A 49 31.52 -6.88 2.24
CA PHE A 49 30.12 -7.03 1.85
C PHE A 49 29.24 -7.49 3.01
N HIS A 50 29.75 -8.36 3.88
CA HIS A 50 29.01 -8.82 5.06
C HIS A 50 28.76 -7.69 6.06
N VAL A 51 29.77 -6.86 6.33
CA VAL A 51 29.63 -5.66 7.18
C VAL A 51 28.60 -4.70 6.59
N LYS A 52 28.70 -4.40 5.29
CA LYS A 52 27.74 -3.52 4.60
C LYS A 52 26.32 -4.07 4.61
N ALA A 53 26.15 -5.38 4.37
CA ALA A 53 24.84 -6.01 4.45
C ALA A 53 24.23 -5.86 5.85
N LYS A 54 25.03 -6.04 6.91
CA LYS A 54 24.57 -5.84 8.29
C LYS A 54 24.14 -4.40 8.56
N GLU A 55 24.91 -3.40 8.12
CA GLU A 55 24.53 -1.98 8.23
C GLU A 55 23.17 -1.71 7.57
N TYR A 56 22.96 -2.22 6.35
CA TYR A 56 21.69 -2.04 5.63
C TYR A 56 20.53 -2.80 6.28
N VAL A 57 20.76 -3.99 6.84
CA VAL A 57 19.74 -4.73 7.61
C VAL A 57 19.31 -3.90 8.82
N THR A 58 20.25 -3.42 9.63
CA THR A 58 19.94 -2.58 10.79
C THR A 58 19.13 -1.35 10.40
N ARG A 59 19.51 -0.67 9.31
CA ARG A 59 18.75 0.49 8.84
C ARG A 59 17.33 0.14 8.38
N ALA A 60 17.15 -0.98 7.69
CA ALA A 60 15.83 -1.45 7.27
C ALA A 60 14.93 -1.79 8.47
N GLU A 61 15.49 -2.40 9.52
CA GLU A 61 14.79 -2.71 10.77
C GLU A 61 14.38 -1.45 11.55
N GLU A 62 15.24 -0.43 11.59
CA GLU A 62 14.92 0.88 12.17
C GLU A 62 13.74 1.55 11.45
N LEU A 63 13.77 1.55 10.11
CA LEU A 63 12.69 2.11 9.29
C LEU A 63 11.39 1.33 9.47
N GLN A 64 11.46 0.00 9.57
CA GLN A 64 10.30 -0.84 9.85
C GLN A 64 9.71 -0.52 11.22
N THR A 65 10.55 -0.40 12.25
CA THR A 65 10.12 -0.02 13.62
C THR A 65 9.48 1.37 13.65
N LYS A 66 9.99 2.31 12.84
CA LYS A 66 9.39 3.64 12.68
C LYS A 66 7.99 3.55 12.08
N LEU A 67 7.79 2.71 11.07
CA LEU A 67 6.47 2.43 10.50
C LEU A 67 5.55 1.81 11.57
N ASP A 68 6.03 0.82 12.32
CA ASP A 68 5.28 0.17 13.41
C ASP A 68 4.86 1.16 14.52
N THR A 69 5.73 2.14 14.81
CA THR A 69 5.42 3.24 15.73
C THR A 69 4.37 4.20 15.16
N ILE A 70 4.41 4.46 13.85
CA ILE A 70 3.40 5.27 13.16
C ILE A 70 2.01 4.60 13.31
N TYR A 71 1.93 3.27 13.16
CA TYR A 71 0.67 2.53 13.32
C TYR A 71 0.11 2.58 14.75
N SER A 72 0.98 2.64 15.77
CA SER A 72 0.56 2.53 17.18
C SER A 72 0.28 3.85 17.90
N LYS A 73 0.65 5.02 17.32
CA LYS A 73 0.57 6.34 18.00
C LYS A 73 -0.31 7.39 17.30
N GLY A 74 -1.17 7.01 16.37
CA GLY A 74 -2.06 7.95 15.69
C GLY A 74 -3.13 8.56 16.61
N GLU A 75 -3.30 9.89 16.59
CA GLU A 75 -4.45 10.54 17.24
C GLU A 75 -5.68 10.37 16.34
N VAL A 76 -6.82 9.96 16.89
CA VAL A 76 -8.09 9.91 16.15
C VAL A 76 -8.52 11.34 15.83
N ILE A 77 -8.71 11.63 14.55
CA ILE A 77 -9.12 12.96 14.08
C ILE A 77 -10.52 12.99 13.46
N ASP A 78 -11.04 11.84 13.02
CA ASP A 78 -12.39 11.74 12.48
C ASP A 78 -12.94 10.31 12.67
N ARG A 79 -14.25 10.19 12.86
CA ARG A 79 -14.96 8.92 12.95
C ARG A 79 -16.23 9.00 12.10
N ILE A 80 -16.28 8.18 11.06
CA ILE A 80 -17.33 8.24 10.04
C ILE A 80 -18.13 6.94 10.11
N PRO A 81 -19.30 6.93 10.79
CA PRO A 81 -20.21 5.79 10.75
C PRO A 81 -20.90 5.74 9.38
N ILE A 82 -20.92 4.55 8.78
CA ILE A 82 -21.62 4.29 7.52
C ILE A 82 -22.82 3.41 7.85
N ALA A 83 -24.01 3.98 7.78
CA ALA A 83 -25.26 3.26 8.04
C ALA A 83 -25.57 2.28 6.90
N ASN A 84 -26.21 1.15 7.22
CA ASN A 84 -26.67 0.19 6.21
C ASN A 84 -27.62 0.87 5.21
N GLY A 85 -27.33 0.73 3.90
CA GLY A 85 -28.13 1.33 2.83
C GLY A 85 -27.88 2.82 2.60
N SER A 86 -26.99 3.47 3.36
CA SER A 86 -26.64 4.87 3.12
C SER A 86 -25.90 5.05 1.78
N THR A 87 -26.10 6.20 1.16
CA THR A 87 -25.43 6.67 -0.06
C THR A 87 -24.61 7.94 0.24
N GLY A 88 -23.91 8.49 -0.75
CA GLY A 88 -23.02 9.66 -0.61
C GLY A 88 -21.62 9.33 -0.09
N ASN A 89 -21.29 8.03 -0.01
CA ASN A 89 -20.09 7.51 0.63
C ASN A 89 -19.08 6.97 -0.40
N SER A 90 -18.88 7.66 -1.54
CA SER A 90 -17.78 7.29 -2.44
C SER A 90 -16.43 7.45 -1.76
N TYR A 91 -15.39 6.78 -2.26
CA TYR A 91 -14.04 7.01 -1.76
C TYR A 91 -13.60 8.47 -1.89
N LYS A 92 -14.11 9.19 -2.91
CA LYS A 92 -13.81 10.60 -3.09
C LYS A 92 -14.37 11.44 -1.94
N SER A 93 -15.62 11.20 -1.53
CA SER A 93 -16.24 11.93 -0.42
C SER A 93 -15.60 11.57 0.92
N LEU A 94 -15.28 10.29 1.12
CA LEU A 94 -14.70 9.79 2.37
C LEU A 94 -13.23 10.15 2.56
N PHE A 95 -12.40 9.92 1.54
CA PHE A 95 -10.94 9.96 1.66
C PHE A 95 -10.29 11.15 0.95
N GLY A 96 -11.00 11.80 0.03
CA GLY A 96 -10.44 12.82 -0.84
C GLY A 96 -9.93 14.08 -0.15
N LYS A 97 -10.31 14.33 1.13
CA LYS A 97 -9.80 15.42 1.97
C LYS A 97 -8.47 15.09 2.67
N TYR A 98 -8.09 13.82 2.75
CA TYR A 98 -6.84 13.35 3.38
C TYR A 98 -5.72 13.11 2.37
N MET A 99 -6.07 13.14 1.07
CA MET A 99 -5.16 12.96 -0.05
C MET A 99 -4.77 14.31 -0.66
N ASP A 100 -3.47 14.60 -0.64
CA ASP A 100 -2.88 15.81 -1.19
C ASP A 100 -1.54 15.53 -1.89
N ASN A 101 -0.87 16.57 -2.37
CA ASN A 101 0.41 16.45 -3.04
C ASN A 101 1.57 16.02 -2.11
N ASN A 102 1.38 15.97 -0.80
CA ASN A 102 2.40 15.50 0.13
C ASN A 102 2.42 13.96 0.22
N VAL A 103 1.39 13.28 -0.25
CA VAL A 103 1.33 11.81 -0.33
C VAL A 103 2.22 11.32 -1.48
N LYS A 104 3.40 10.81 -1.13
CA LYS A 104 4.34 10.19 -2.09
C LYS A 104 4.23 8.67 -2.14
N GLU A 105 3.74 8.07 -1.07
CA GLU A 105 3.56 6.62 -0.94
C GLU A 105 2.24 6.29 -0.25
N ILE A 106 1.66 5.14 -0.62
CA ILE A 106 0.45 4.60 0.00
C ILE A 106 0.69 3.13 0.31
N LEU A 107 0.37 2.69 1.52
CA LEU A 107 0.20 1.28 1.84
C LEU A 107 -1.29 0.98 2.01
N ILE A 108 -1.75 -0.09 1.38
CA ILE A 108 -3.10 -0.64 1.51
C ILE A 108 -2.96 -2.03 2.10
N GLU A 109 -3.56 -2.27 3.25
CA GLU A 109 -3.71 -3.60 3.84
C GLU A 109 -5.20 -3.95 3.82
N ASP A 110 -5.57 -4.96 3.05
CA ASP A 110 -6.95 -5.44 2.96
C ASP A 110 -6.96 -6.93 2.61
N THR A 111 -7.57 -7.74 3.46
CA THR A 111 -7.59 -9.20 3.34
C THR A 111 -8.50 -9.71 2.22
N TYR A 112 -9.34 -8.85 1.65
CA TYR A 112 -10.38 -9.26 0.72
C TYR A 112 -10.19 -8.67 -0.68
N ILE A 113 -8.97 -8.44 -1.16
CA ILE A 113 -8.78 -8.02 -2.56
C ILE A 113 -8.55 -9.25 -3.44
N ARG A 114 -9.61 -10.04 -3.69
CA ARG A 114 -9.51 -11.34 -4.39
C ARG A 114 -10.35 -11.40 -5.66
N GLU A 115 -11.64 -11.07 -5.53
CA GLU A 115 -12.65 -11.14 -6.57
C GLU A 115 -12.67 -9.92 -7.48
N HIS A 116 -13.28 -10.06 -8.66
CA HIS A 116 -13.33 -8.98 -9.66
C HIS A 116 -13.90 -7.66 -9.10
N PHE A 117 -15.00 -7.70 -8.36
CA PHE A 117 -15.61 -6.49 -7.78
C PHE A 117 -14.72 -5.85 -6.69
N GLN A 118 -13.94 -6.65 -5.97
CA GLN A 118 -12.99 -6.17 -4.96
C GLN A 118 -11.79 -5.49 -5.63
N ILE A 119 -11.34 -6.03 -6.76
CA ILE A 119 -10.32 -5.41 -7.60
C ILE A 119 -10.85 -4.11 -8.23
N GLN A 120 -12.11 -4.05 -8.66
CA GLN A 120 -12.74 -2.80 -9.11
C GLN A 120 -12.77 -1.73 -8.01
N ASN A 121 -13.07 -2.13 -6.78
CA ASN A 121 -12.98 -1.25 -5.61
C ASN A 121 -11.54 -0.73 -5.41
N LEU A 122 -10.53 -1.60 -5.52
CA LEU A 122 -9.13 -1.15 -5.51
C LEU A 122 -8.83 -0.14 -6.63
N ILE A 123 -9.29 -0.39 -7.87
CA ILE A 123 -9.10 0.52 -9.00
C ILE A 123 -9.70 1.90 -8.70
N MET A 124 -10.94 1.97 -8.22
CA MET A 124 -11.57 3.26 -7.88
C MET A 124 -10.78 4.04 -6.83
N PHE A 125 -10.22 3.34 -5.83
CA PHE A 125 -9.34 3.95 -4.84
C PHE A 125 -8.04 4.49 -5.49
N LEU A 126 -7.40 3.69 -6.35
CA LEU A 126 -6.17 4.08 -7.05
C LEU A 126 -6.41 5.27 -8.00
N GLU A 127 -7.54 5.31 -8.70
CA GLU A 127 -7.93 6.44 -9.55
C GLU A 127 -8.07 7.74 -8.73
N LEU A 128 -8.71 7.66 -7.56
CA LEU A 128 -8.78 8.79 -6.64
C LEU A 128 -7.38 9.24 -6.19
N ALA A 129 -6.53 8.29 -5.79
CA ALA A 129 -5.16 8.57 -5.34
C ALA A 129 -4.34 9.26 -6.44
N ILE A 130 -4.38 8.76 -7.67
CA ILE A 130 -3.69 9.39 -8.82
C ILE A 130 -4.26 10.78 -9.13
N LYS A 131 -5.57 10.96 -8.98
CA LYS A 131 -6.22 12.26 -9.22
C LYS A 131 -5.80 13.30 -8.18
N LYS A 132 -5.70 12.91 -6.91
CA LYS A 132 -5.47 13.80 -5.76
C LYS A 132 -4.00 13.99 -5.39
N CYS A 133 -3.20 12.93 -5.48
CA CYS A 133 -1.80 12.90 -5.04
C CYS A 133 -0.86 13.02 -6.25
N LYS A 134 -0.57 14.23 -6.73
CA LYS A 134 0.25 14.42 -7.94
C LYS A 134 1.70 13.97 -7.79
N SER A 135 2.19 13.89 -6.56
CA SER A 135 3.53 13.43 -6.23
C SER A 135 3.58 11.96 -5.81
N LEU A 136 2.49 11.20 -5.95
CA LEU A 136 2.47 9.76 -5.68
C LEU A 136 3.48 9.06 -6.58
N LYS A 137 4.29 8.18 -5.99
CA LYS A 137 5.32 7.40 -6.68
C LYS A 137 5.27 5.91 -6.38
N TYR A 138 4.72 5.52 -5.24
CA TYR A 138 4.73 4.14 -4.79
C TYR A 138 3.42 3.76 -4.12
N VAL A 139 2.87 2.59 -4.48
CA VAL A 139 1.73 1.99 -3.82
C VAL A 139 2.06 0.54 -3.50
N LYS A 140 1.96 0.18 -2.21
CA LYS A 140 2.06 -1.20 -1.76
C LYS A 140 0.68 -1.71 -1.37
N LEU A 141 0.30 -2.87 -1.90
CA LEU A 141 -0.88 -3.62 -1.48
C LEU A 141 -0.40 -4.86 -0.72
N LYS A 142 -0.89 -5.06 0.50
CA LYS A 142 -0.85 -6.37 1.16
C LYS A 142 -2.25 -6.94 1.19
N THR A 143 -2.40 -8.18 0.72
CA THR A 143 -3.68 -8.91 0.73
C THR A 143 -3.43 -10.40 0.99
N THR A 144 -4.48 -11.16 1.21
CA THR A 144 -4.38 -12.63 1.25
C THR A 144 -4.55 -13.23 -0.16
N PRO A 145 -3.94 -14.39 -0.46
CA PRO A 145 -4.19 -15.12 -1.69
C PRO A 145 -5.64 -15.63 -1.72
N ALA A 146 -6.23 -15.73 -2.91
CA ALA A 146 -7.48 -16.46 -3.09
C ALA A 146 -7.29 -17.97 -2.83
N ASP A 147 -8.30 -18.61 -2.24
CA ASP A 147 -8.23 -20.02 -1.82
C ASP A 147 -8.27 -20.99 -3.02
N ILE A 148 -8.97 -20.59 -4.09
CA ILE A 148 -9.12 -21.37 -5.32
C ILE A 148 -8.01 -20.98 -6.30
N LYS A 149 -7.29 -21.98 -6.84
CA LYS A 149 -6.15 -21.77 -7.75
C LYS A 149 -6.48 -20.90 -8.98
N SER A 150 -7.62 -21.14 -9.64
CA SER A 150 -8.03 -20.35 -10.80
C SER A 150 -8.29 -18.87 -10.43
N THR A 151 -8.94 -18.62 -9.29
CA THR A 151 -9.15 -17.27 -8.76
C THR A 151 -7.83 -16.60 -8.38
N LEU A 152 -6.89 -17.35 -7.79
CA LEU A 152 -5.56 -16.84 -7.46
C LEU A 152 -4.78 -16.42 -8.71
N GLU A 153 -4.84 -17.21 -9.79
CA GLU A 153 -4.22 -16.85 -11.06
C GLU A 153 -4.83 -15.57 -11.65
N GLN A 154 -6.16 -15.42 -11.58
CA GLN A 154 -6.86 -14.20 -12.00
C GLN A 154 -6.46 -12.99 -11.15
N GLN A 155 -6.41 -13.14 -9.83
CA GLN A 155 -5.98 -12.12 -8.87
C GLN A 155 -4.56 -11.64 -9.18
N GLN A 156 -3.61 -12.57 -9.38
CA GLN A 156 -2.23 -12.26 -9.74
C GLN A 156 -2.12 -11.53 -11.08
N ASN A 157 -2.88 -11.98 -12.09
CA ASN A 157 -2.89 -11.35 -13.41
C ASN A 157 -3.49 -9.94 -13.37
N ALA A 158 -4.51 -9.72 -12.54
CA ALA A 158 -5.06 -8.40 -12.30
C ALA A 158 -4.01 -7.47 -11.67
N PHE A 159 -3.29 -7.92 -10.65
CA PHE A 159 -2.23 -7.12 -10.00
C PHE A 159 -1.08 -6.78 -10.94
N LYS A 160 -0.65 -7.71 -11.80
CA LYS A 160 0.33 -7.43 -12.87
C LYS A 160 -0.18 -6.37 -13.86
N SER A 161 -1.46 -6.43 -14.21
CA SER A 161 -2.09 -5.47 -15.12
C SER A 161 -2.16 -4.08 -14.49
N ILE A 162 -2.54 -4.00 -13.20
CA ILE A 162 -2.54 -2.77 -12.41
C ILE A 162 -1.13 -2.17 -12.33
N ALA A 163 -0.12 -3.01 -12.04
CA ALA A 163 1.28 -2.59 -11.98
C ALA A 163 1.74 -1.96 -13.31
N SER A 164 1.47 -2.64 -14.43
CA SER A 164 1.80 -2.16 -15.77
C SER A 164 1.09 -0.83 -16.07
N ASP A 165 -0.17 -0.69 -15.70
CA ASP A 165 -0.93 0.54 -15.97
C ASP A 165 -0.44 1.72 -15.13
N LEU A 166 -0.24 1.53 -13.83
CA LEU A 166 0.30 2.57 -12.94
C LEU A 166 1.72 3.00 -13.34
N GLN A 167 2.54 2.06 -13.82
CA GLN A 167 3.90 2.35 -14.28
C GLN A 167 3.92 3.35 -15.45
N LYS A 168 2.92 3.33 -16.34
CA LYS A 168 2.78 4.33 -17.44
C LYS A 168 2.63 5.76 -16.91
N ARG A 169 2.18 5.90 -15.66
CA ARG A 169 2.02 7.19 -14.96
C ARG A 169 3.19 7.46 -13.99
N GLY A 170 4.25 6.66 -14.03
CA GLY A 170 5.42 6.80 -13.16
C GLY A 170 5.16 6.43 -11.70
N VAL A 171 4.16 5.59 -11.44
CA VAL A 171 3.84 5.06 -10.11
C VAL A 171 4.14 3.57 -10.08
N VAL A 172 5.02 3.16 -9.16
CA VAL A 172 5.33 1.75 -8.92
C VAL A 172 4.24 1.15 -8.04
N PHE A 173 3.71 0.00 -8.43
CA PHE A 173 2.76 -0.76 -7.64
C PHE A 173 3.31 -2.15 -7.33
N GLU A 174 3.26 -2.53 -6.06
CA GLU A 174 3.67 -3.84 -5.59
C GLU A 174 2.55 -4.48 -4.78
N ALA A 175 2.20 -5.73 -5.13
CA ALA A 175 1.27 -6.54 -4.36
C ALA A 175 2.03 -7.68 -3.65
N GLU A 176 1.83 -7.79 -2.35
CA GLU A 176 2.40 -8.82 -1.49
C GLU A 176 1.28 -9.67 -0.89
N PHE A 177 1.45 -10.99 -0.93
CA PHE A 177 0.53 -11.91 -0.26
C PHE A 177 1.01 -12.18 1.16
N SER A 178 0.10 -12.10 2.11
CA SER A 178 0.32 -12.51 3.50
C SER A 178 -0.85 -13.34 3.99
N THR A 179 -0.56 -14.41 4.72
CA THR A 179 -1.55 -15.35 5.26
C THR A 179 -2.00 -15.00 6.67
N SER A 180 -1.29 -14.09 7.35
CA SER A 180 -1.52 -13.72 8.75
C SER A 180 -1.80 -12.22 8.87
N MET A 181 -2.88 -11.75 8.24
CA MET A 181 -3.32 -10.36 8.34
C MET A 181 -4.82 -10.31 8.60
N HIS A 182 -5.23 -9.37 9.43
CA HIS A 182 -6.64 -9.08 9.72
C HIS A 182 -6.97 -7.59 9.61
N ASP A 183 -5.93 -6.76 9.52
CA ASP A 183 -6.05 -5.31 9.49
C ASP A 183 -6.56 -4.85 8.13
N ARG A 184 -7.36 -3.79 8.17
CA ARG A 184 -8.02 -3.17 7.01
C ARG A 184 -7.75 -1.70 7.07
N GLU A 185 -6.54 -1.34 6.67
CA GLU A 185 -5.98 -0.02 6.88
C GLU A 185 -5.33 0.50 5.60
N ILE A 186 -5.39 1.82 5.45
CA ILE A 186 -4.71 2.54 4.39
C ILE A 186 -3.84 3.60 5.04
N LEU A 187 -2.52 3.47 4.88
CA LEU A 187 -1.56 4.47 5.30
C LEU A 187 -1.21 5.37 4.13
N LEU A 188 -1.39 6.67 4.34
CA LEU A 188 -0.94 7.72 3.43
C LEU A 188 0.39 8.29 3.96
N GLY A 189 1.39 8.40 3.09
CA GLY A 189 2.74 8.86 3.44
C GLY A 189 2.81 10.28 4.03
N ASN A 190 1.71 11.05 4.02
CA ASN A 190 1.62 12.39 4.59
C ASN A 190 1.17 12.44 6.07
N GLY A 191 0.87 11.30 6.72
CA GLY A 191 0.43 11.35 8.12
C GLY A 191 -0.82 10.55 8.45
N TYR A 192 -1.65 10.26 7.45
CA TYR A 192 -3.01 9.77 7.69
C TYR A 192 -3.08 8.25 7.63
N ILE A 193 -3.81 7.67 8.59
CA ILE A 193 -4.18 6.26 8.61
C ILE A 193 -5.70 6.21 8.53
N ILE A 194 -6.21 5.41 7.59
CA ILE A 194 -7.64 5.22 7.36
C ILE A 194 -7.96 3.76 7.68
N SER A 195 -8.58 3.52 8.83
CA SER A 195 -9.03 2.19 9.24
C SER A 195 -10.47 1.99 8.81
N ILE A 196 -10.76 0.91 8.09
CA ILE A 196 -12.08 0.66 7.50
C ILE A 196 -12.59 -0.69 7.99
N GLY A 197 -13.69 -0.70 8.75
CA GLY A 197 -14.23 -1.91 9.36
C GLY A 197 -14.68 -3.01 8.38
N ARG A 198 -14.73 -2.73 7.07
CA ARG A 198 -14.98 -3.70 5.99
C ARG A 198 -13.90 -3.72 4.90
N GLY A 199 -12.86 -2.91 5.04
CA GLY A 199 -11.91 -2.66 3.96
C GLY A 199 -12.57 -1.90 2.79
N LEU A 200 -12.00 -2.03 1.60
CA LEU A 200 -12.51 -1.40 0.40
C LEU A 200 -13.88 -1.98 -0.02
N ASP A 201 -14.23 -3.22 0.35
CA ASP A 201 -15.54 -3.83 0.04
C ASP A 201 -16.70 -3.40 0.97
N MET A 202 -16.95 -2.10 1.01
CA MET A 202 -18.02 -1.49 1.80
C MET A 202 -19.34 -1.27 1.03
N TYR A 203 -19.37 -1.51 -0.28
CA TYR A 203 -20.56 -1.26 -1.12
C TYR A 203 -21.46 -2.50 -1.24
N LYS A 204 -22.77 -2.29 -1.39
CA LYS A 204 -23.72 -3.34 -1.75
C LYS A 204 -23.69 -3.65 -3.25
N PRO A 205 -24.08 -4.86 -3.66
CA PRO A 205 -24.35 -5.14 -5.08
C PRO A 205 -25.47 -4.22 -5.60
N LEU A 206 -25.49 -4.00 -6.92
CA LEU A 206 -26.61 -3.29 -7.55
C LEU A 206 -27.91 -4.08 -7.37
N THR A 207 -29.01 -3.37 -7.15
CA THR A 207 -30.35 -3.97 -7.07
C THR A 207 -30.87 -4.42 -8.43
N ASN A 208 -30.45 -3.75 -9.51
CA ASN A 208 -30.74 -4.14 -10.89
C ASN A 208 -29.58 -3.76 -11.83
N LYS A 209 -29.56 -4.34 -13.04
CA LYS A 209 -28.45 -4.20 -14.01
C LYS A 209 -28.20 -2.75 -14.47
N TYR A 210 -29.22 -1.90 -14.45
CA TYR A 210 -29.16 -0.52 -14.96
C TYR A 210 -29.79 0.45 -13.96
N SER A 211 -29.07 0.68 -12.86
CA SER A 211 -29.49 1.57 -11.77
C SER A 211 -28.45 2.64 -11.48
N LEU A 212 -28.90 3.74 -10.86
CA LEU A 212 -27.99 4.71 -10.25
C LEU A 212 -27.10 3.99 -9.23
N GLY A 213 -25.85 4.43 -9.14
CA GLY A 213 -24.82 3.73 -8.38
C GLY A 213 -23.98 2.77 -9.22
N MET A 214 -24.33 2.51 -10.49
CA MET A 214 -23.53 1.63 -11.35
C MET A 214 -22.11 2.18 -11.60
N MET A 215 -22.00 3.47 -11.90
CA MET A 215 -20.73 4.14 -12.22
C MET A 215 -20.29 5.13 -11.15
N ASP A 216 -21.23 5.91 -10.63
CA ASP A 216 -20.97 6.89 -9.58
C ASP A 216 -21.38 6.32 -8.22
N TYR A 217 -20.37 6.00 -7.42
CA TYR A 217 -20.54 5.32 -6.14
C TYR A 217 -21.05 6.25 -5.04
N ASP A 218 -21.18 7.57 -5.28
CA ASP A 218 -21.96 8.43 -4.38
C ASP A 218 -23.45 8.05 -4.42
N PHE A 219 -23.94 7.37 -5.46
CA PHE A 219 -25.31 6.84 -5.49
C PHE A 219 -25.40 5.36 -5.06
N ARG A 220 -24.28 4.72 -4.72
CA ARG A 220 -24.26 3.29 -4.36
C ARG A 220 -24.57 3.10 -2.89
N GLU A 221 -25.53 2.22 -2.59
CA GLU A 221 -25.80 1.82 -1.21
C GLU A 221 -24.58 1.13 -0.56
N CYS A 222 -24.31 1.49 0.70
CA CYS A 222 -23.24 0.90 1.48
C CYS A 222 -23.73 -0.19 2.44
N LYS A 223 -22.86 -1.14 2.74
CA LYS A 223 -22.99 -2.06 3.87
C LYS A 223 -22.65 -1.27 5.15
N GLU A 224 -23.25 -1.63 6.28
CA GLU A 224 -22.89 -1.00 7.56
C GLU A 224 -21.40 -1.18 7.86
N THR A 225 -20.72 -0.08 8.17
CA THR A 225 -19.31 -0.10 8.59
C THR A 225 -18.94 1.16 9.37
N LYS A 226 -17.71 1.20 9.88
CA LYS A 226 -17.13 2.37 10.53
C LYS A 226 -15.79 2.64 9.89
N ILE A 227 -15.49 3.92 9.71
CA ILE A 227 -14.21 4.40 9.22
C ILE A 227 -13.63 5.31 10.30
N ASP A 228 -12.45 4.96 10.79
CA ASP A 228 -11.71 5.77 11.74
C ASP A 228 -10.49 6.36 11.04
N ILE A 229 -10.32 7.68 11.18
CA ILE A 229 -9.20 8.41 10.60
C ILE A 229 -8.27 8.81 11.74
N PHE A 230 -7.01 8.42 11.60
CA PHE A 230 -5.95 8.79 12.52
C PHE A 230 -4.95 9.68 11.81
N LYS A 231 -4.29 10.56 12.57
CA LYS A 231 -3.15 11.33 12.10
C LYS A 231 -1.99 11.15 13.07
N TYR A 232 -0.85 10.71 12.56
CA TYR A 232 0.38 10.71 13.34
C TYR A 232 1.04 12.09 13.21
N ARG A 233 1.49 12.65 14.34
CA ARG A 233 2.38 13.82 14.30
C ARG A 233 3.77 13.32 13.92
N ILE A 234 4.27 13.74 12.76
CA ILE A 234 5.71 13.70 12.51
C ILE A 234 6.30 14.71 13.49
N CYS A 235 6.90 14.24 14.59
CA CYS A 235 7.80 15.10 15.36
C CYS A 235 8.90 15.54 14.38
N GLN A 236 8.91 16.83 14.04
CA GLN A 236 9.98 17.48 13.30
C GLN A 236 11.22 17.57 14.18
#